data_AF-A0A1I5YJA0-F1
#
_entry.id   AF-A0A1I5YJA0-F1
#
_cell.length_a   1.000
_cell.length_b   1.000
_cell.length_c   1.000
_cell.angle_alpha   90.00
_cell.angle_beta   90.00
_cell.angle_gamma   90.00
#
_symmetry.space_group_name_H-M   'P 1'
#
loop_
_entity.id
_entity.type
_entity.pdbx_description
1 polymer ?
#
loop_
_entity_poly.entity_id
_entity_poly.type
_entity_poly.pdbx_seq_one_letter_code
_entity_poly.pdbx_strand_id
1 'polypeptide(L)'
;MDYRKNRKSDLPFSLHDSRIVKIEMENDNLILKMDRIFQYSDGEEKWFQGVIEFTKTDLEECKILVFHTPYGYEGENSFSGESLSFEEFKKRYPEAEFEIVTEGYSGYDTTYQGGIWQGENAPFFGIMCIWNRGDMIYRI
;
A
#
# COMPACT_ATOMS: atom_id res chain seq x y z
N MET A 1 12.31 -1.31 16.13
CA MET A 1 12.20 0.09 16.56
C MET A 1 10.96 0.70 15.92
N ASP A 2 10.27 1.60 16.62
CA ASP A 2 9.04 2.22 16.13
C ASP A 2 9.34 3.63 15.60
N TYR A 3 9.06 3.87 14.32
CA TYR A 3 9.20 5.17 13.67
C TYR A 3 7.83 5.71 13.30
N ARG A 4 7.52 6.92 13.76
CA ARG A 4 6.20 7.53 13.56
C ARG A 4 6.29 8.62 12.50
N LYS A 5 5.57 8.44 11.40
CA LYS A 5 5.28 9.52 10.47
C LYS A 5 4.09 10.27 11.02
N ASN A 6 4.35 11.29 11.84
CA ASN A 6 3.36 12.34 12.03
C ASN A 6 3.42 13.22 10.78
N ARG A 7 2.29 13.72 10.29
CA ARG A 7 2.13 14.43 9.00
C ARG A 7 2.99 15.71 8.81
N LYS A 8 3.98 15.94 9.67
CA LYS A 8 4.92 17.06 9.68
C LYS A 8 6.38 16.61 9.52
N SER A 9 6.67 15.33 9.72
CA SER A 9 8.03 14.78 9.68
C SER A 9 8.21 13.88 8.47
N ASP A 10 9.30 14.09 7.74
CA ASP A 10 9.78 13.13 6.78
C ASP A 10 10.48 11.99 7.51
N LEU A 11 10.15 10.75 7.14
CA LEU A 11 10.89 9.57 7.57
C LEU A 11 11.86 9.17 6.46
N PRO A 12 13.06 8.67 6.79
CA PRO A 12 14.05 8.25 5.80
C PRO A 12 13.72 6.86 5.23
N PHE A 13 12.44 6.55 5.03
CA PHE A 13 11.99 5.27 4.49
C PHE A 13 11.26 5.45 3.17
N SER A 14 11.50 4.52 2.26
CA SER A 14 10.83 4.38 0.97
C SER A 14 10.15 3.03 0.90
N LEU A 15 8.95 3.02 0.33
CA LEU A 15 8.18 1.82 0.01
C LEU A 15 8.16 1.53 -1.50
N HIS A 16 8.80 2.37 -2.32
CA HIS A 16 9.02 2.05 -3.73
C HIS A 16 9.65 0.66 -3.88
N ASP A 17 9.12 -0.13 -4.81
CA ASP A 17 9.47 -1.54 -5.07
C ASP A 17 9.24 -2.51 -3.89
N SER A 18 8.56 -2.05 -2.84
CA SER A 18 8.13 -2.89 -1.72
C SER A 18 6.77 -3.53 -2.02
N ARG A 19 6.49 -4.65 -1.37
CA ARG A 19 5.25 -5.40 -1.47
C ARG A 19 4.58 -5.52 -0.13
N ILE A 20 3.31 -5.17 -0.09
CA ILE A 20 2.41 -5.53 1.00
C ILE A 20 2.04 -6.99 0.80
N VAL A 21 2.56 -7.87 1.67
CA VAL A 21 2.33 -9.32 1.62
C VAL A 21 1.11 -9.75 2.42
N LYS A 22 0.64 -8.89 3.33
CA LYS A 22 -0.56 -9.17 4.13
C LYS A 22 -1.21 -7.89 4.59
N ILE A 23 -2.55 -7.88 4.57
CA ILE A 23 -3.38 -6.80 5.10
C ILE A 23 -4.23 -7.32 6.26
N GLU A 24 -4.13 -6.68 7.41
CA GLU A 24 -4.89 -6.99 8.62
C GLU A 24 -5.63 -5.72 9.10
N MET A 25 -6.85 -5.90 9.59
CA MET A 25 -7.63 -4.81 10.20
C MET A 25 -8.03 -5.24 11.60
N GLU A 26 -7.69 -4.41 12.59
CA GLU A 26 -7.92 -4.71 14.00
C GLU A 26 -8.18 -3.40 14.76
N ASN A 27 -9.29 -3.30 15.50
CA ASN A 27 -9.60 -2.18 16.40
C ASN A 27 -9.39 -0.78 15.76
N ASP A 28 -10.01 -0.55 14.60
CA ASP A 28 -9.88 0.68 13.79
C ASP A 28 -8.46 0.97 13.28
N ASN A 29 -7.56 -0.01 13.29
CA ASN A 29 -6.23 0.10 12.72
C ASN A 29 -6.11 -0.76 11.46
N LEU A 30 -5.31 -0.28 10.51
CA LEU A 30 -4.93 -1.02 9.30
C LEU A 30 -3.45 -1.37 9.43
N ILE A 31 -3.13 -2.65 9.35
CA ILE A 31 -1.79 -3.20 9.50
C ILE A 31 -1.38 -3.81 8.17
N LEU A 32 -0.30 -3.29 7.59
CA LEU A 32 0.29 -3.77 6.35
C LEU A 32 1.60 -4.47 6.70
N LYS A 33 1.71 -5.76 6.37
CA LYS A 33 2.98 -6.49 6.47
C LYS A 33 3.74 -6.30 5.17
N MET A 34 4.98 -5.86 5.29
CA MET A 34 5.84 -5.54 4.16
C MET A 34 6.86 -6.65 3.95
N ASP A 35 7.16 -6.99 2.69
CA ASP A 35 8.31 -7.84 2.37
C ASP A 35 9.62 -7.13 2.77
N ARG A 36 9.71 -5.84 2.44
CA ARG A 36 10.86 -4.95 2.56
C ARG A 36 10.37 -3.51 2.81
N ILE A 37 11.17 -2.76 3.54
CA ILE A 37 11.04 -1.31 3.75
C ILE A 37 12.45 -0.76 3.54
N PHE A 38 12.63 0.10 2.55
CA PHE A 38 13.93 0.62 2.17
C PHE A 38 14.30 1.85 2.98
N GLN A 39 15.57 2.00 3.29
CA GLN A 39 16.18 3.19 3.88
C GLN A 39 17.39 3.59 3.04
N TYR A 40 17.42 4.85 2.63
CA TYR A 40 18.54 5.46 1.92
C TYR A 40 19.24 6.43 2.86
N SER A 41 20.46 6.10 3.28
CA SER A 41 21.27 6.94 4.17
C SER A 41 22.72 6.86 3.75
N ASP A 42 23.41 8.02 3.68
CA ASP A 42 24.85 8.09 3.41
C ASP A 42 25.32 7.37 2.13
N GLY A 43 24.45 7.29 1.11
CA GLY A 43 24.75 6.60 -0.14
C GLY A 43 24.64 5.07 -0.09
N GLU A 44 24.20 4.51 1.05
CA GLU A 44 23.89 3.10 1.21
C GLU A 44 22.37 2.85 1.13
N GLU A 45 22.00 1.74 0.50
CA GLU A 45 20.65 1.19 0.57
C GLU A 45 20.62 0.08 1.62
N LYS A 46 19.69 0.20 2.56
CA LYS A 46 19.36 -0.85 3.54
C LYS A 46 17.89 -1.19 3.40
N TRP A 47 17.54 -2.42 3.71
CA TRP A 47 16.14 -2.83 3.77
C TRP A 47 15.86 -3.63 5.03
N PHE A 48 14.64 -3.50 5.52
CA PHE A 48 14.15 -4.16 6.71
C PHE A 48 12.85 -4.87 6.42
N GLN A 49 12.60 -6.00 7.09
CA GLN A 49 11.25 -6.53 7.17
C GLN A 49 10.50 -5.77 8.25
N GLY A 50 9.19 -5.60 8.08
CA GLY A 50 8.43 -4.87 9.08
C GLY A 50 6.95 -4.80 8.81
N VAL A 51 6.27 -4.09 9.71
CA VAL A 51 4.85 -3.78 9.57
C VAL A 51 4.65 -2.27 9.62
N ILE A 52 3.68 -1.80 8.84
CA ILE A 52 3.22 -0.42 8.86
C ILE A 52 1.81 -0.43 9.42
N GLU A 53 1.61 0.27 10.53
CA GLU A 53 0.28 0.43 11.13
C GLU A 53 -0.22 1.85 10.90
N PHE A 54 -1.40 1.95 10.29
CA PHE A 54 -2.21 3.15 10.25
C PHE A 54 -3.20 3.09 11.41
N THR A 55 -3.06 4.02 12.33
CA THR A 55 -3.95 4.10 13.51
C THR A 55 -5.15 5.00 13.25
N LYS A 56 -6.29 4.70 13.90
CA LYS A 56 -7.55 5.47 13.76
C LYS A 56 -7.97 5.61 12.28
N THR A 57 -7.91 4.50 11.57
CA THR A 57 -8.28 4.34 10.16
C THR A 57 -9.79 4.29 10.05
N ASP A 58 -10.35 5.06 9.13
CA ASP A 58 -11.77 4.96 8.78
C ASP A 58 -11.89 3.97 7.61
N LEU A 59 -12.21 2.72 7.93
CA LEU A 59 -12.22 1.64 6.94
C LEU A 59 -13.31 1.82 5.89
N GLU A 60 -14.36 2.61 6.15
CA GLU A 60 -15.42 2.90 5.16
C GLU A 60 -14.93 3.90 4.09
N GLU A 61 -14.00 4.78 4.44
CA GLU A 61 -13.34 5.71 3.51
C GLU A 61 -12.13 5.08 2.80
N CYS A 62 -11.70 3.90 3.24
CA CYS A 62 -10.60 3.14 2.67
C CYS A 62 -11.08 2.22 1.53
N LYS A 63 -10.32 2.17 0.43
CA LYS A 63 -10.67 1.34 -0.73
C LYS A 63 -9.46 0.94 -1.55
N ILE A 64 -9.61 -0.13 -2.33
CA ILE A 64 -8.65 -0.54 -3.35
C ILE A 64 -9.37 -0.52 -4.69
N LEU A 65 -8.91 0.32 -5.60
CA LEU A 65 -9.34 0.31 -6.99
C LEU A 65 -8.51 -0.72 -7.75
N VAL A 66 -9.18 -1.68 -8.39
CA VAL A 66 -8.53 -2.75 -9.18
C VAL A 66 -8.88 -2.54 -10.65
N PHE A 67 -7.87 -2.46 -11.51
CA PHE A 67 -8.03 -2.22 -12.94
C PHE A 67 -7.76 -3.51 -13.72
N HIS A 68 -8.76 -3.96 -14.48
CA HIS A 68 -8.74 -5.24 -15.21
C HIS A 68 -8.15 -5.13 -16.63
N THR A 69 -8.22 -3.93 -17.23
CA THR A 69 -7.61 -3.66 -18.53
C THR A 69 -6.17 -3.20 -18.30
N PRO A 70 -5.18 -3.70 -19.07
CA PRO A 70 -3.80 -3.27 -18.93
C PRO A 70 -3.68 -1.76 -19.13
N TYR A 71 -3.23 -1.06 -18.08
CA TYR A 71 -2.88 0.35 -18.16
C TYR A 71 -1.70 0.50 -19.14
N GLY A 72 -1.88 1.28 -20.21
CA GLY A 72 -0.81 1.61 -21.15
C GLY A 72 -0.56 0.61 -22.29
N TYR A 73 -1.49 -0.30 -22.60
CA TYR A 73 -1.39 -1.10 -23.83
C TYR A 73 -1.69 -0.22 -25.05
N GLU A 74 -0.80 -0.20 -26.04
CA GLU A 74 -0.97 0.63 -27.23
C GLU A 74 -2.29 0.31 -27.94
N GLY A 75 -3.16 1.31 -28.05
CA GLY A 75 -4.42 1.24 -28.79
C GLY A 75 -5.69 1.28 -27.94
N GLU A 76 -5.61 1.08 -26.62
CA GLU A 76 -6.77 1.16 -25.73
C GLU A 76 -6.62 2.29 -24.70
N ASN A 77 -7.38 3.37 -24.90
CA ASN A 77 -7.42 4.53 -24.00
C ASN A 77 -8.58 4.46 -22.99
N SER A 78 -9.25 3.31 -22.90
CA SER A 78 -10.28 3.02 -21.89
C SER A 78 -9.69 2.20 -20.76
N PHE A 79 -10.16 2.47 -19.54
CA PHE A 79 -9.90 1.62 -18.39
C PHE A 79 -11.22 1.08 -17.86
N SER A 80 -11.17 -0.15 -17.34
CA SER A 80 -12.27 -0.77 -16.60
C SER A 80 -11.73 -1.35 -15.31
N GLY A 81 -12.57 -1.39 -14.28
CA GLY A 81 -12.15 -1.77 -12.95
C GLY A 81 -13.28 -1.79 -11.95
N GLU A 82 -12.92 -2.06 -10.71
CA GLU A 82 -13.84 -2.06 -9.59
C GLU A 82 -13.23 -1.40 -8.36
N SER A 83 -14.09 -0.95 -7.46
CA SER A 83 -13.71 -0.45 -6.15
C SER A 83 -14.06 -1.49 -5.11
N LEU A 84 -13.08 -1.92 -4.32
CA LEU A 84 -13.25 -2.93 -3.28
C LEU A 84 -12.93 -2.31 -1.92
N SER A 85 -13.70 -2.70 -0.91
CA SER A 85 -13.24 -2.58 0.47
C SER A 85 -12.04 -3.51 0.73
N PHE A 86 -11.31 -3.26 1.81
CA PHE A 86 -10.19 -4.11 2.20
C PHE A 86 -10.61 -5.56 2.52
N GLU A 87 -11.80 -5.77 3.11
CA GLU A 87 -12.36 -7.11 3.35
C GLU A 87 -12.68 -7.84 2.04
N GLU A 88 -13.31 -7.14 1.08
CA GLU A 88 -13.62 -7.74 -0.23
C GLU A 88 -12.35 -8.08 -1.01
N PHE A 89 -11.35 -7.19 -0.98
CA PHE A 89 -10.07 -7.43 -1.62
C PHE A 89 -9.40 -8.69 -1.06
N LYS A 90 -9.28 -8.82 0.27
CA LYS A 90 -8.72 -10.01 0.92
C LYS A 90 -9.49 -11.28 0.59
N LYS A 91 -10.82 -11.20 0.50
CA LYS A 91 -11.65 -12.36 0.16
C LYS A 91 -11.45 -12.82 -1.28
N ARG A 92 -11.32 -11.90 -2.22
CA ARG A 92 -11.15 -12.19 -3.66
C ARG A 92 -9.72 -12.56 -4.02
N TYR A 93 -8.76 -11.95 -3.34
CA TYR A 93 -7.33 -12.07 -3.61
C TYR A 93 -6.56 -12.45 -2.32
N PRO A 94 -6.83 -13.63 -1.72
CA PRO A 94 -6.30 -13.99 -0.41
C PRO A 94 -4.78 -14.11 -0.34
N GLU A 95 -4.15 -14.46 -1.47
CA GLU A 95 -2.70 -14.65 -1.59
C GLU A 95 -2.04 -13.53 -2.42
N ALA A 96 -2.73 -12.40 -2.62
CA ALA A 96 -2.19 -11.33 -3.44
C ALA A 96 -1.17 -10.47 -2.67
N GLU A 97 -0.10 -10.12 -3.38
CA GLU A 97 0.88 -9.13 -2.94
C GLU A 97 0.60 -7.81 -3.65
N PHE A 98 0.55 -6.71 -2.91
CA PHE A 98 0.39 -5.38 -3.49
C PHE A 98 1.76 -4.69 -3.55
N GLU A 99 2.33 -4.59 -4.74
CA GLU A 99 3.55 -3.85 -5.04
C GLU A 99 3.29 -2.35 -5.08
N ILE A 100 4.17 -1.58 -4.45
CA ILE A 100 4.08 -0.13 -4.37
C ILE A 100 5.10 0.46 -5.35
N VAL A 101 4.59 1.07 -6.42
CA VAL A 101 5.40 1.81 -7.41
C VAL A 101 5.34 3.30 -7.13
N THR A 102 4.19 3.81 -6.72
CA THR A 102 4.01 5.24 -6.41
C THR A 102 3.39 5.41 -5.04
N GLU A 103 4.00 6.25 -4.22
CA GLU A 103 3.49 6.66 -2.92
C GLU A 103 2.96 8.10 -2.98
N GLY A 104 1.80 8.32 -2.36
CA GLY A 104 1.24 9.66 -2.16
C GLY A 104 0.85 9.85 -0.71
N TYR A 105 1.24 10.98 -0.13
CA TYR A 105 0.92 11.35 1.25
C TYR A 105 0.38 12.77 1.27
N SER A 106 -0.91 12.96 1.57
CA SER A 106 -1.55 14.28 1.56
C SER A 106 -2.61 14.37 2.64
N GLY A 107 -2.40 15.23 3.65
CA GLY A 107 -3.35 15.37 4.74
C GLY A 107 -3.63 14.03 5.45
N TYR A 108 -4.89 13.60 5.45
CA TYR A 108 -5.33 12.34 6.06
C TYR A 108 -5.28 11.15 5.08
N ASP A 109 -4.91 11.40 3.83
CA ASP A 109 -4.91 10.42 2.75
C ASP A 109 -3.49 9.90 2.48
N THR A 110 -3.40 8.58 2.37
CA THR A 110 -2.25 7.87 1.83
C THR A 110 -2.70 7.07 0.62
N THR A 111 -1.95 7.15 -0.49
CA THR A 111 -2.21 6.38 -1.69
C THR A 111 -1.00 5.55 -2.06
N TYR A 112 -1.22 4.25 -2.30
CA TYR A 112 -0.22 3.38 -2.92
C TYR A 112 -0.74 2.93 -4.28
N GLN A 113 0.07 3.11 -5.32
CA GLN A 113 -0.26 2.67 -6.67
C GLN A 113 0.78 1.68 -7.15
N GLY A 114 0.36 0.62 -7.82
CA GLY A 114 1.28 -0.38 -8.36
C GLY A 114 0.61 -1.69 -8.73
N GLY A 115 1.38 -2.76 -8.71
CA GLY A 115 0.95 -4.09 -9.16
C GLY A 115 0.23 -4.89 -8.07
N ILE A 116 -0.85 -5.56 -8.43
CA ILE A 116 -1.50 -6.60 -7.61
C ILE A 116 -1.11 -7.96 -8.20
N TRP A 117 -0.17 -8.62 -7.53
CA TRP A 117 0.39 -9.90 -7.95
C TRP A 117 -0.43 -11.07 -7.42
N GLN A 118 -0.76 -12.03 -8.29
CA GLN A 118 -1.49 -13.26 -7.95
C GLN A 118 -0.66 -14.47 -8.38
N GLY A 119 0.50 -14.65 -7.71
CA GLY A 119 1.52 -15.61 -8.12
C GLY A 119 2.35 -15.11 -9.31
N GLU A 120 2.60 -15.98 -10.30
CA GLU A 120 3.45 -15.68 -11.47
C GLU A 120 2.70 -15.00 -12.63
N ASN A 121 1.40 -14.74 -12.48
CA ASN A 121 0.61 -14.06 -13.50
C ASN A 121 0.99 -12.59 -13.62
N ALA A 122 0.73 -11.99 -14.79
CA ALA A 122 0.83 -10.54 -14.95
C ALA A 122 -0.03 -9.82 -13.90
N PRO A 123 0.51 -8.80 -13.21
CA PRO A 123 -0.21 -8.13 -12.15
C PRO A 123 -1.34 -7.27 -12.72
N PHE A 124 -2.44 -7.15 -11.98
CA PHE A 124 -3.38 -6.05 -12.20
C PHE A 124 -2.76 -4.75 -11.73
N PHE A 125 -3.26 -3.62 -12.22
CA PHE A 125 -2.92 -2.34 -11.62
C PHE A 125 -3.89 -2.03 -10.49
N GLY A 126 -3.36 -1.52 -9.38
CA GLY A 126 -4.11 -1.19 -8.18
C GLY A 126 -3.84 0.22 -7.69
N ILE A 127 -4.86 0.85 -7.10
CA ILE A 127 -4.71 2.06 -6.29
C ILE A 127 -5.33 1.79 -4.93
N MET A 128 -4.49 1.67 -3.90
CA MET A 128 -4.90 1.57 -2.50
C MET A 128 -5.03 2.97 -1.90
N CYS A 129 -6.23 3.34 -1.50
CA CYS A 129 -6.54 4.59 -0.82
C CYS A 129 -6.79 4.30 0.66
N ILE A 130 -5.98 4.90 1.52
CA ILE A 130 -6.04 4.76 2.97
C ILE A 130 -6.35 6.12 3.56
N TRP A 131 -7.41 6.19 4.36
CA TRP A 131 -7.74 7.37 5.14
C TRP A 131 -7.62 7.05 6.62
N ASN A 132 -6.80 7.82 7.33
CA ASN A 132 -6.66 7.65 8.77
C ASN A 132 -6.46 8.99 9.48
N ARG A 133 -6.91 9.11 10.73
CA ARG A 133 -6.69 10.31 11.56
C ARG A 133 -5.43 10.24 12.41
N GLY A 134 -5.01 9.04 12.76
CA GLY A 134 -3.87 8.79 13.64
C GLY A 134 -2.52 8.88 12.94
N ASP A 135 -1.53 8.23 13.53
CA ASP A 135 -0.17 8.12 13.02
C ASP A 135 -0.05 6.93 12.05
N MET A 136 0.92 7.04 11.13
CA MET A 136 1.50 5.90 10.41
C MET A 136 2.78 5.47 11.13
N ILE A 137 2.83 4.23 11.60
CA ILE A 137 3.89 3.71 12.46
C ILE A 137 4.61 2.58 11.72
N TYR A 138 5.89 2.78 11.42
CA TYR A 138 6.79 1.77 10.88
C TYR A 138 7.41 1.01 12.04
N ARG A 139 7.25 -0.32 12.05
CA ARG A 139 7.89 -1.23 13.00
C ARG A 139 8.85 -2.13 12.24
N ILE A 140 10.12 -1.77 12.30
CA ILE A 140 11.26 -2.47 11.68
C ILE A 140 12.18 -3.09 12.73
#